data_AF-A0A2X2JJY2-F1
#
_entry.id   AF-A0A2X2JJY2-F1
#
_cell.length_a   1.000
_cell.length_b   1.000
_cell.length_c   1.000
_cell.angle_alpha   90.00
_cell.angle_beta   90.00
_cell.angle_gamma   90.00
#
_symmetry.space_group_name_H-M   'P 1'
#
loop_
_entity.id
_entity.type
_entity.pdbx_description
1 polymer ?
#
loop_
_entity_poly.entity_id
_entity_poly.type
_entity_poly.pdbx_seq_one_letter_code
_entity_poly.pdbx_strand_id
1 'polypeptide(L)'
;MEELFTDIQLIEIARRCTEFDYTNTNELHLGFHPIDIIRQDKDTGLILAKGNLDTGYEHILSRHFGRPMKFYWKRENQSESTKLDNPTIFKNIRPFELVKYASQIFKAEYLKGSNQNFDVYEGFVNYGINDRNIKSRLITYKNQQVIHTFYISQLGEYKNKNKQKKYFRGSFTSSTDYMKCINRYSCFYYNSKKEKVFEYIEVYDNYNKKSSIKIVVGDSDFEIYNSILMEQRFAPPFELMRKDMLVNDQFEKIAIDKYEKIKNSTGV
;
A
#
# COMPACT_ATOMS: atom_id res chain seq x y z
N MET A 1 9.44 15.72 -8.77
CA MET A 1 10.06 15.08 -9.94
C MET A 1 10.18 13.61 -9.59
N GLU A 2 9.76 12.70 -10.47
CA GLU A 2 9.87 11.25 -10.20
C GLU A 2 11.33 10.81 -10.31
N GLU A 3 11.79 9.97 -9.40
CA GLU A 3 13.16 9.44 -9.39
C GLU A 3 13.21 8.06 -10.06
N LEU A 4 13.48 8.05 -11.37
CA LEU A 4 13.57 6.84 -12.18
C LEU A 4 14.98 6.22 -12.13
N PHE A 5 15.09 4.90 -12.39
CA PHE A 5 16.39 4.30 -12.66
C PHE A 5 17.09 4.96 -13.84
N THR A 6 18.39 5.21 -13.70
CA THR A 6 19.26 5.68 -14.78
C THR A 6 19.70 4.51 -15.66
N ASP A 7 20.17 4.78 -16.88
CA ASP A 7 20.69 3.75 -17.78
C ASP A 7 21.81 2.90 -17.14
N ILE A 8 22.72 3.56 -16.40
CA ILE A 8 23.79 2.88 -15.66
C ILE A 8 23.22 1.89 -14.63
N GLN A 9 22.15 2.26 -13.91
CA GLN A 9 21.51 1.40 -12.93
C GLN A 9 20.80 0.23 -13.60
N LEU A 10 20.15 0.46 -14.74
CA LEU A 10 19.48 -0.60 -15.52
C LEU A 10 20.50 -1.63 -16.05
N ILE A 11 21.64 -1.16 -16.55
CA ILE A 11 22.75 -2.03 -16.99
C ILE A 11 23.28 -2.86 -15.81
N GLU A 12 23.47 -2.24 -14.66
CA GLU A 12 23.95 -2.93 -13.45
C GLU A 12 22.94 -3.97 -12.92
N ILE A 13 21.64 -3.66 -12.95
CA ILE A 13 20.55 -4.59 -12.63
C ILE A 13 20.63 -5.82 -13.55
N ALA A 14 20.72 -5.60 -14.86
CA ALA A 14 20.83 -6.68 -15.83
C ALA A 14 22.10 -7.52 -15.64
N ARG A 15 23.25 -6.88 -15.38
CA ARG A 15 24.53 -7.56 -15.10
C ARG A 15 24.41 -8.49 -13.89
N ARG A 16 23.83 -8.02 -12.78
CA ARG A 16 23.69 -8.82 -11.55
C ARG A 16 22.87 -10.10 -11.77
N CYS A 17 21.82 -10.04 -12.59
CA CYS A 17 21.03 -11.21 -12.96
C CYS A 17 21.80 -12.28 -13.75
N THR A 18 22.96 -11.94 -14.32
CA THR A 18 23.84 -12.92 -14.98
C THR A 18 24.85 -13.58 -14.01
N GLU A 19 25.10 -12.94 -12.86
CA GLU A 19 26.13 -13.37 -11.90
C GLU A 19 25.56 -14.23 -10.77
N PHE A 20 24.30 -14.01 -10.43
CA PHE A 20 23.59 -14.72 -9.37
C PHE A 20 22.24 -15.22 -9.87
N ASP A 21 21.83 -16.40 -9.40
CA ASP A 21 20.53 -16.97 -9.72
C ASP A 21 19.42 -16.34 -8.86
N TYR A 22 18.66 -15.42 -9.46
CA TYR A 22 17.46 -14.82 -8.85
C TYR A 22 16.16 -15.50 -9.29
N THR A 23 16.26 -16.65 -9.97
CA THR A 23 15.10 -17.38 -10.52
C THR A 23 14.53 -18.42 -9.55
N ASN A 24 15.24 -18.73 -8.45
CA ASN A 24 14.77 -19.68 -7.45
C ASN A 24 13.55 -19.13 -6.69
N THR A 25 12.39 -19.76 -6.90
CA THR A 25 11.12 -19.33 -6.29
C THR A 25 11.02 -19.62 -4.79
N ASN A 26 11.88 -20.51 -4.26
CA ASN A 26 11.97 -20.83 -2.84
C ASN A 26 12.83 -19.84 -2.04
N GLU A 27 13.53 -18.94 -2.72
CA GLU A 27 14.38 -17.92 -2.09
C GLU A 27 13.71 -16.54 -2.15
N LEU A 28 13.85 -15.79 -1.06
CA LEU A 28 13.37 -14.42 -0.96
C LEU A 28 14.58 -13.49 -0.82
N HIS A 29 14.79 -12.65 -1.82
CA HIS A 29 15.81 -11.60 -1.77
C HIS A 29 15.13 -10.30 -1.32
N LEU A 30 15.53 -9.77 -0.15
CA LEU A 30 14.88 -8.60 0.44
C LEU A 30 15.34 -7.28 -0.21
N GLY A 31 16.60 -7.23 -0.66
CA GLY A 31 17.25 -6.04 -1.22
C GLY A 31 17.42 -4.91 -0.20
N PHE A 32 18.60 -4.29 -0.16
CA PHE A 32 18.89 -3.13 0.70
C PHE A 32 19.01 -1.84 -0.12
N HIS A 33 19.48 -1.94 -1.36
CA HIS A 33 19.67 -0.82 -2.28
C HIS A 33 18.64 -0.85 -3.43
N PRO A 34 18.32 0.30 -4.05
CA PRO A 34 17.32 0.35 -5.13
C PRO A 34 17.60 -0.59 -6.30
N ILE A 35 18.88 -0.82 -6.63
CA ILE A 35 19.30 -1.70 -7.73
C ILE A 35 19.38 -3.19 -7.35
N ASP A 36 19.09 -3.54 -6.10
CA ASP A 36 19.10 -4.93 -5.68
C ASP A 36 17.91 -5.67 -6.31
N ILE A 37 18.14 -6.93 -6.67
CA ILE A 37 17.15 -7.77 -7.34
C ILE A 37 16.31 -8.46 -6.27
N ILE A 38 14.99 -8.30 -6.38
CA ILE A 38 14.04 -9.03 -5.52
C ILE A 38 13.79 -10.41 -6.12
N ARG A 39 13.57 -10.46 -7.44
CA ARG A 39 13.30 -11.71 -8.17
C ARG A 39 13.46 -11.52 -9.68
N GLN A 40 13.80 -12.61 -10.36
CA GLN A 40 13.77 -12.73 -11.81
C GLN A 40 12.87 -13.90 -12.23
N ASP A 41 12.09 -13.72 -13.29
CA ASP A 41 11.33 -14.80 -13.90
C ASP A 41 12.25 -15.65 -14.80
N LYS A 42 12.18 -16.97 -14.64
CA LYS A 42 13.05 -17.89 -15.38
C LYS A 42 12.74 -17.94 -16.88
N ASP A 43 11.45 -17.87 -17.25
CA ASP A 43 11.01 -18.13 -18.62
C ASP A 43 11.08 -16.86 -19.47
N THR A 44 10.73 -15.72 -18.88
CA THR A 44 10.67 -14.44 -19.58
C THR A 44 11.89 -13.55 -19.35
N GLY A 45 12.72 -13.86 -18.36
CA GLY A 45 13.84 -13.02 -17.93
C GLY A 45 13.40 -11.75 -17.21
N LEU A 46 12.10 -11.55 -16.96
CA LEU A 46 11.56 -10.33 -16.34
C LEU A 46 12.09 -10.13 -14.92
N ILE A 47 12.63 -8.95 -14.64
CA ILE A 47 13.36 -8.59 -13.44
C ILE A 47 12.53 -7.61 -12.60
N LEU A 48 12.34 -7.94 -11.33
CA LEU A 48 11.84 -7.01 -10.32
C LEU A 48 13.00 -6.59 -9.43
N ALA A 49 13.46 -5.36 -9.63
CA ALA A 49 14.39 -4.70 -8.73
C ALA A 49 13.64 -4.05 -7.54
N LYS A 50 14.35 -3.82 -6.44
CA LYS A 50 13.81 -3.18 -5.23
C LYS A 50 13.21 -1.81 -5.56
N GLY A 51 13.96 -1.00 -6.27
CA GLY A 51 13.57 0.35 -6.65
C GLY A 51 13.40 1.28 -5.46
N ASN A 52 12.58 2.31 -5.66
CA ASN A 52 12.29 3.37 -4.70
C ASN A 52 10.79 3.67 -4.71
N LEU A 53 10.37 4.78 -4.13
CA LEU A 53 8.95 5.12 -4.06
C LEU A 53 8.32 5.49 -5.42
N ASP A 54 9.09 5.59 -6.49
CA ASP A 54 8.68 5.97 -7.84
C ASP A 54 8.90 4.85 -8.89
N THR A 55 9.68 3.80 -8.58
CA THR A 55 9.86 2.64 -9.47
C THR A 55 10.07 1.32 -8.73
N GLY A 56 9.80 0.21 -9.41
CA GLY A 56 10.15 -1.15 -8.96
C GLY A 56 9.24 -1.67 -7.84
N TYR A 57 9.78 -2.58 -7.03
CA TYR A 57 9.06 -3.24 -5.96
C TYR A 57 8.48 -2.27 -4.92
N GLU A 58 9.27 -1.32 -4.43
CA GLU A 58 8.85 -0.35 -3.41
C GLU A 58 7.70 0.54 -3.90
N HIS A 59 7.73 0.94 -5.16
CA HIS A 59 6.64 1.69 -5.77
C HIS A 59 5.35 0.88 -5.86
N ILE A 60 5.45 -0.36 -6.33
CA ILE A 60 4.30 -1.25 -6.47
C ILE A 60 3.73 -1.57 -5.08
N LEU A 61 4.59 -1.89 -4.11
CA LEU A 61 4.21 -2.20 -2.74
C LEU A 61 3.48 -1.00 -2.11
N SER A 62 4.07 0.18 -2.17
CA SER A 62 3.52 1.39 -1.55
C SER A 62 2.23 1.91 -2.19
N ARG A 63 1.91 1.50 -3.43
CA ARG A 63 0.67 1.90 -4.13
C ARG A 63 -0.41 0.82 -4.15
N HIS A 64 -0.02 -0.42 -4.37
CA HIS A 64 -0.93 -1.49 -4.76
C HIS A 64 -1.04 -2.61 -3.73
N PHE A 65 -0.24 -2.58 -2.67
CA PHE A 65 -0.32 -3.51 -1.55
C PHE A 65 -0.63 -2.76 -0.25
N GLY A 66 -1.58 -3.30 0.53
CA GLY A 66 -2.02 -2.65 1.75
C GLY A 66 -2.63 -1.27 1.49
N ARG A 67 -2.38 -0.33 2.41
CA ARG A 67 -2.83 1.06 2.26
C ARG A 67 -1.73 1.93 1.67
N PRO A 68 -2.06 2.85 0.74
CA PRO A 68 -1.06 3.69 0.13
C PRO A 68 -0.41 4.60 1.16
N MET A 69 0.93 4.57 1.24
CA MET A 69 1.71 5.39 2.18
C MET A 69 1.91 6.84 1.70
N LYS A 70 1.61 7.12 0.42
CA LYS A 70 1.73 8.44 -0.18
C LYS A 70 0.37 9.15 -0.23
N PHE A 71 0.38 10.44 0.15
CA PHE A 71 -0.72 11.38 0.04
C PHE A 71 -0.96 11.76 -1.43
N TYR A 72 -1.66 10.92 -2.17
CA TYR A 72 -1.98 11.25 -3.56
C TYR A 72 -3.23 12.13 -3.60
N TRP A 73 -3.11 13.44 -3.40
CA TRP A 73 -4.21 14.37 -3.65
C TRP A 73 -4.12 14.88 -5.08
N LYS A 74 -5.11 14.55 -5.92
CA LYS A 74 -5.27 15.14 -7.26
C LYS A 74 -6.15 16.38 -7.12
N ARG A 75 -5.67 17.52 -7.63
CA ARG A 75 -6.56 18.67 -7.90
C ARG A 75 -7.45 18.27 -9.07
N GLU A 76 -8.75 18.39 -8.91
CA GLU A 76 -9.65 18.29 -10.04
C GLU A 76 -9.49 19.58 -10.86
N ASN A 77 -9.33 19.46 -12.18
CA ASN A 77 -9.23 20.64 -13.03
C ASN A 77 -10.51 21.48 -12.83
N GLN A 78 -10.32 22.75 -12.45
CA GLN A 78 -11.35 23.78 -12.22
C GLN A 78 -12.17 23.72 -10.92
N SER A 79 -11.87 22.84 -9.96
CA SER A 79 -12.45 22.94 -8.61
C SER A 79 -11.36 22.98 -7.52
N GLU A 80 -11.61 23.69 -6.42
CA GLU A 80 -10.74 23.63 -5.22
C GLU A 80 -10.75 22.26 -4.54
N SER A 81 -11.54 21.31 -5.04
CA SER A 81 -11.66 19.99 -4.45
C SER A 81 -10.46 19.11 -4.81
N THR A 82 -9.75 18.66 -3.79
CA THR A 82 -8.70 17.66 -3.90
C THR A 82 -9.29 16.28 -3.68
N LYS A 83 -9.13 15.36 -4.65
CA LYS A 83 -9.55 13.96 -4.50
C LYS A 83 -8.34 13.08 -4.23
N LEU A 84 -8.47 12.16 -3.28
CA LEU A 84 -7.45 11.14 -3.07
C LEU A 84 -7.39 10.23 -4.32
N ASP A 85 -6.21 10.08 -4.92
CA ASP A 85 -5.94 9.05 -5.91
C ASP A 85 -6.19 7.70 -5.28
N ASN A 86 -6.81 6.82 -6.05
CA ASN A 86 -7.35 5.59 -5.53
C ASN A 86 -6.70 4.44 -6.30
N PRO A 87 -5.46 4.07 -5.94
CA PRO A 87 -4.76 3.01 -6.63
C PRO A 87 -5.55 1.70 -6.50
N THR A 88 -5.43 0.85 -7.51
CA THR A 88 -5.96 -0.50 -7.43
C THR A 88 -5.15 -1.29 -6.40
N ILE A 89 -5.82 -2.12 -5.62
CA ILE A 89 -5.17 -2.91 -4.58
C ILE A 89 -5.21 -4.38 -4.97
N PHE A 90 -4.05 -5.02 -4.93
CA PHE A 90 -3.92 -6.46 -5.04
C PHE A 90 -4.46 -7.12 -3.76
N LYS A 91 -5.55 -7.88 -3.87
CA LYS A 91 -6.11 -8.66 -2.78
C LYS A 91 -5.61 -10.10 -2.89
N ASN A 92 -5.14 -10.67 -1.77
CA ASN A 92 -4.71 -12.08 -1.68
C ASN A 92 -3.54 -12.47 -2.60
N ILE A 93 -2.73 -11.50 -3.02
CA ILE A 93 -1.49 -11.72 -3.75
C ILE A 93 -0.35 -11.35 -2.81
N ARG A 94 0.74 -12.12 -2.83
CA ARG A 94 1.93 -11.77 -2.06
C ARG A 94 2.85 -10.90 -2.92
N PRO A 95 3.45 -9.84 -2.38
CA PRO A 95 4.29 -8.93 -3.17
C PRO A 95 5.42 -9.63 -3.95
N PHE A 96 6.05 -10.65 -3.39
CA PHE A 96 7.14 -11.39 -4.06
C PHE A 96 6.66 -12.29 -5.23
N GLU A 97 5.35 -12.47 -5.41
CA GLU A 97 4.77 -13.21 -6.53
C GLU A 97 4.49 -12.30 -7.74
N LEU A 98 4.73 -10.99 -7.63
CA LEU A 98 4.44 -10.01 -8.68
C LEU A 98 5.10 -10.35 -10.01
N VAL A 99 6.35 -10.79 -10.00
CA VAL A 99 7.10 -11.19 -11.21
C VAL A 99 6.35 -12.28 -11.96
N LYS A 100 5.95 -13.36 -11.27
CA LYS A 100 5.20 -14.48 -11.85
C LYS A 100 3.93 -14.00 -12.57
N TYR A 101 3.21 -13.05 -11.96
CA TYR A 101 1.97 -12.52 -12.54
C TYR A 101 2.21 -11.56 -13.69
N ALA A 102 3.22 -10.70 -13.59
CA ALA A 102 3.62 -9.78 -14.64
C ALA A 102 4.11 -10.53 -15.89
N SER A 103 4.86 -11.62 -15.71
CA SER A 103 5.38 -12.46 -16.80
C SER A 103 4.29 -13.10 -17.65
N GLN A 104 3.07 -13.29 -17.14
CA GLN A 104 1.95 -13.80 -17.95
C GLN A 104 1.59 -12.86 -19.12
N ILE A 105 1.77 -11.55 -18.93
CA ILE A 105 1.45 -10.52 -19.95
C ILE A 105 2.69 -9.88 -20.57
N PHE A 106 3.90 -10.29 -20.18
CA PHE A 106 5.14 -9.82 -20.79
C PHE A 106 5.44 -10.58 -22.09
N LYS A 107 4.61 -10.35 -23.11
CA LYS A 107 4.70 -10.94 -24.44
C LYS A 107 4.38 -9.91 -25.51
N ALA A 108 4.91 -10.09 -26.72
CA ALA A 108 4.71 -9.18 -27.83
C ALA A 108 3.22 -8.94 -28.15
N GLU A 109 2.37 -9.98 -28.04
CA GLU A 109 0.93 -9.92 -28.27
C GLU A 109 0.18 -8.96 -27.31
N TYR A 110 0.75 -8.68 -26.13
CA TYR A 110 0.17 -7.78 -25.13
C TYR A 110 0.78 -6.37 -25.15
N LEU A 111 1.77 -6.10 -26.00
CA LEU A 111 2.37 -4.77 -26.13
C LEU A 111 1.34 -3.79 -26.71
N LYS A 112 1.02 -2.72 -25.96
CA LYS A 112 0.04 -1.69 -26.35
C LYS A 112 0.68 -0.36 -26.76
N GLY A 113 1.90 -0.11 -26.33
CA GLY A 113 2.60 1.11 -26.67
C GLY A 113 4.01 1.10 -26.13
N SER A 114 4.84 1.94 -26.75
CA SER A 114 6.22 2.18 -26.36
C SER A 114 6.49 3.67 -26.52
N ASN A 115 7.23 4.26 -25.59
CA ASN A 115 7.71 5.64 -25.71
C ASN A 115 9.25 5.66 -25.69
N GLN A 116 9.87 6.77 -25.32
CA GLN A 116 11.34 6.83 -25.25
C GLN A 116 11.90 5.94 -24.14
N ASN A 117 11.21 5.85 -23.01
CA ASN A 117 11.75 5.27 -21.77
C ASN A 117 11.08 3.95 -21.37
N PHE A 118 9.86 3.69 -21.85
CA PHE A 118 9.03 2.60 -21.35
C PHE A 118 8.30 1.83 -22.43
N ASP A 119 8.08 0.55 -22.16
CA ASP A 119 7.15 -0.33 -22.87
C ASP A 119 5.95 -0.63 -21.97
N VAL A 120 4.75 -0.63 -22.57
CA VAL A 120 3.48 -0.82 -21.87
C VAL A 120 2.77 -2.06 -22.40
N TYR A 121 2.55 -3.02 -21.51
CA TYR A 121 1.86 -4.27 -21.79
C TYR A 121 0.51 -4.29 -21.08
N GLU A 122 -0.54 -4.75 -21.76
CA GLU A 122 -1.86 -4.90 -21.18
C GLU A 122 -2.51 -6.21 -21.61
N GLY A 123 -2.89 -7.02 -20.63
CA GLY A 123 -3.47 -8.33 -20.84
C GLY A 123 -4.27 -8.79 -19.63
N PHE A 124 -4.71 -10.04 -19.68
CA PHE A 124 -5.43 -10.67 -18.58
C PHE A 124 -4.48 -11.59 -17.81
N VAL A 125 -4.47 -11.44 -16.48
CA VAL A 125 -3.62 -12.22 -15.57
C VAL A 125 -4.52 -13.10 -14.72
N ASN A 126 -4.17 -14.38 -14.62
CA ASN A 126 -4.78 -15.30 -13.69
C ASN A 126 -4.00 -15.28 -12.38
N TYR A 127 -4.65 -14.79 -11.32
CA TYR A 127 -4.06 -14.70 -9.98
C TYR A 127 -4.26 -15.96 -9.13
N GLY A 128 -4.98 -16.97 -9.65
CA GLY A 128 -5.32 -18.21 -8.93
C GLY A 128 -6.48 -18.06 -7.95
N ILE A 129 -7.17 -16.91 -7.96
CA ILE A 129 -8.31 -16.61 -7.09
C ILE A 129 -9.59 -16.73 -7.91
N ASN A 130 -10.38 -17.78 -7.65
CA ASN A 130 -11.67 -18.05 -8.29
C ASN A 130 -11.63 -18.11 -9.84
N ASP A 131 -10.49 -18.50 -10.43
CA ASP A 131 -10.26 -18.56 -11.89
C ASP A 131 -10.62 -17.28 -12.66
N ARG A 132 -10.60 -16.13 -11.98
CA ARG A 132 -10.89 -14.86 -12.64
C ARG A 132 -9.62 -14.30 -13.28
N ASN A 133 -9.67 -14.19 -14.59
CA ASN A 133 -8.73 -13.41 -15.39
C ASN A 133 -8.99 -11.92 -15.17
N ILE A 134 -8.01 -11.19 -14.62
CA ILE A 134 -8.13 -9.77 -14.29
C ILE A 134 -7.26 -8.96 -15.25
N LYS A 135 -7.86 -7.94 -15.87
CA LYS A 135 -7.09 -7.02 -16.73
C LYS A 135 -6.04 -6.29 -15.91
N SER A 136 -4.79 -6.43 -16.31
CA SER A 136 -3.62 -5.89 -15.62
C SER A 136 -2.74 -5.16 -16.63
N ARG A 137 -1.95 -4.21 -16.13
CA ARG A 137 -1.00 -3.44 -16.94
C ARG A 137 0.38 -3.56 -16.32
N LEU A 138 1.35 -3.84 -17.17
CA LEU A 138 2.77 -3.87 -16.85
C LEU A 138 3.46 -2.75 -17.62
N ILE A 139 4.32 -2.01 -16.92
CA ILE A 139 5.22 -1.02 -17.53
C ILE A 139 6.64 -1.48 -17.22
N THR A 140 7.45 -1.64 -18.26
CA THR A 140 8.88 -1.96 -18.14
C THR A 140 9.72 -0.82 -18.70
N TYR A 141 10.97 -0.75 -18.28
CA TYR A 141 11.96 0.10 -18.95
C TYR A 141 12.17 -0.39 -20.39
N LYS A 142 12.26 0.53 -21.34
CA LYS A 142 12.31 0.17 -22.75
C LYS A 142 13.57 -0.62 -23.08
N ASN A 143 13.41 -1.69 -23.86
CA ASN A 143 14.49 -2.62 -24.21
C ASN A 143 15.18 -3.26 -23.00
N GLN A 144 14.59 -3.15 -21.82
CA GLN A 144 15.08 -3.74 -20.59
C GLN A 144 13.98 -4.63 -20.04
N GLN A 145 14.35 -5.80 -19.54
CA GLN A 145 13.40 -6.71 -18.89
C GLN A 145 13.12 -6.26 -17.44
N VAL A 146 13.23 -4.97 -17.13
CA VAL A 146 13.12 -4.44 -15.76
C VAL A 146 11.74 -3.82 -15.55
N ILE A 147 11.01 -4.31 -14.54
CA ILE A 147 9.69 -3.79 -14.18
C ILE A 147 9.82 -2.39 -13.60
N HIS A 148 9.15 -1.41 -14.22
CA HIS A 148 8.97 -0.08 -13.64
C HIS A 148 7.77 -0.06 -12.69
N THR A 149 6.60 -0.57 -13.12
CA THR A 149 5.41 -0.76 -12.28
C THR A 149 4.48 -1.83 -12.84
N PHE A 150 3.65 -2.44 -11.99
CA PHE A 150 2.63 -3.42 -12.37
C PHE A 150 1.38 -3.25 -11.51
N TYR A 151 0.20 -3.19 -12.15
CA TYR A 151 -1.06 -2.92 -11.45
C TYR A 151 -2.29 -3.47 -12.16
N ILE A 152 -3.38 -3.66 -11.42
CA ILE A 152 -4.68 -4.03 -11.98
C ILE A 152 -5.26 -2.82 -12.71
N SER A 153 -5.59 -2.98 -13.99
CA SER A 153 -6.19 -1.91 -14.82
C SER A 153 -7.71 -1.98 -14.87
N GLN A 154 -8.33 -3.13 -14.54
CA GLN A 154 -9.78 -3.27 -14.44
C GLN A 154 -10.33 -2.64 -13.15
N LEU A 155 -11.17 -1.62 -13.33
CA LEU A 155 -11.63 -0.70 -12.27
C LEU A 155 -12.78 -1.23 -11.39
N GLY A 156 -13.15 -2.52 -11.48
CA GLY A 156 -14.30 -3.12 -10.78
C GLY A 156 -14.13 -3.29 -9.26
N GLU A 157 -14.31 -4.51 -8.74
CA GLU A 157 -14.19 -4.86 -7.29
C GLU A 157 -12.79 -4.58 -6.67
N TYR A 158 -11.82 -4.20 -7.51
CA TYR A 158 -10.42 -3.92 -7.15
C TYR A 158 -10.12 -2.44 -6.96
N LYS A 159 -11.06 -1.54 -7.28
CA LYS A 159 -11.01 -0.18 -6.74
C LYS A 159 -11.30 -0.24 -5.25
N ASN A 160 -10.46 0.40 -4.46
CA ASN A 160 -10.86 0.77 -3.11
C ASN A 160 -12.16 1.57 -3.24
N LYS A 161 -13.26 1.20 -2.59
CA LYS A 161 -14.52 1.96 -2.68
C LYS A 161 -14.43 3.21 -1.81
N ASN A 162 -13.42 4.04 -2.05
CA ASN A 162 -13.20 5.28 -1.32
C ASN A 162 -14.06 6.36 -1.98
N LYS A 163 -15.30 6.47 -1.47
CA LYS A 163 -16.03 7.75 -1.42
C LYS A 163 -15.03 8.81 -0.96
N GLN A 164 -15.01 9.96 -1.64
CA GLN A 164 -14.11 11.10 -1.41
C GLN A 164 -13.64 11.18 0.07
N LYS A 165 -12.46 10.64 0.36
CA LYS A 165 -11.92 10.65 1.72
C LYS A 165 -11.50 12.09 2.01
N LYS A 166 -12.17 12.76 2.94
CA LYS A 166 -11.83 14.11 3.41
C LYS A 166 -10.47 14.14 4.12
N TYR A 167 -10.07 13.03 4.72
CA TYR A 167 -8.84 12.89 5.49
C TYR A 167 -8.04 11.69 5.00
N PHE A 168 -6.71 11.83 5.03
CA PHE A 168 -5.78 10.73 4.80
C PHE A 168 -5.34 10.16 6.14
N ARG A 169 -5.42 8.84 6.30
CA ARG A 169 -4.92 8.13 7.49
C ARG A 169 -3.42 7.85 7.35
N GLY A 170 -2.62 8.26 8.32
CA GLY A 170 -1.22 7.87 8.47
C GLY A 170 -1.05 6.41 8.91
N SER A 171 0.21 6.01 9.12
CA SER A 171 0.57 4.70 9.67
C SER A 171 0.08 4.53 11.11
N PHE A 172 -0.25 3.30 11.50
CA PHE A 172 -0.43 3.03 12.92
C PHE A 172 0.93 3.00 13.65
N THR A 173 0.90 3.44 14.89
CA THR A 173 1.95 3.22 15.88
C THR A 173 1.39 2.39 17.01
N SER A 174 2.23 1.54 17.63
CA SER A 174 1.85 0.78 18.82
C SER A 174 2.81 1.05 19.97
N SER A 175 2.30 1.03 21.19
CA SER A 175 3.08 0.99 22.41
C SER A 175 2.44 0.03 23.41
N THR A 176 3.27 -0.61 24.24
CA THR A 176 2.83 -1.54 25.26
C THR A 176 3.41 -1.13 26.60
N ASP A 177 2.53 -0.89 27.58
CA ASP A 177 2.89 -0.80 28.99
C ASP A 177 2.74 -2.21 29.59
N TYR A 178 3.89 -2.90 29.73
CA TYR A 178 3.92 -4.27 30.25
C TYR A 178 3.51 -4.37 31.71
N MET A 179 3.77 -3.33 32.52
CA MET A 179 3.44 -3.34 33.95
C MET A 179 1.93 -3.23 34.17
N LYS A 180 1.24 -2.49 33.30
CA LYS A 180 -0.22 -2.34 33.34
C LYS A 180 -0.95 -3.30 32.41
N CYS A 181 -0.23 -4.10 31.62
CA CYS A 181 -0.77 -4.92 30.54
C CYS A 181 -1.64 -4.12 29.56
N ILE A 182 -1.25 -2.87 29.25
CA ILE A 182 -2.00 -1.98 28.36
C ILE A 182 -1.31 -1.91 27.00
N ASN A 183 -2.05 -2.18 25.92
CA ASN A 183 -1.61 -1.89 24.57
C ASN A 183 -2.31 -0.63 24.06
N ARG A 184 -1.55 0.28 23.44
CA ARG A 184 -2.07 1.46 22.76
C ARG A 184 -1.70 1.40 21.29
N TYR A 185 -2.70 1.58 20.43
CA TYR A 185 -2.53 1.76 18.99
C TYR A 185 -3.01 3.15 18.62
N SER A 186 -2.25 3.88 17.82
CA SER A 186 -2.63 5.23 17.39
C SER A 186 -2.38 5.45 15.91
N CYS A 187 -3.21 6.25 15.25
CA CYS A 187 -2.94 6.73 13.90
C CYS A 187 -3.39 8.18 13.74
N PHE A 188 -2.58 8.96 13.03
CA PHE A 188 -2.89 10.34 12.70
C PHE A 188 -3.73 10.42 11.43
N TYR A 189 -4.59 11.43 11.37
CA TYR A 189 -5.36 11.78 10.18
C TYR A 189 -4.99 13.19 9.74
N TYR A 190 -4.84 13.36 8.42
CA TYR A 190 -4.35 14.59 7.81
C TYR A 190 -5.31 15.11 6.74
N ASN A 191 -5.27 16.42 6.50
CA ASN A 191 -6.01 17.05 5.41
C ASN A 191 -5.22 17.04 4.08
N SER A 192 -5.76 17.70 3.06
CA SER A 192 -5.13 17.85 1.75
C SER A 192 -3.86 18.71 1.75
N LYS A 193 -3.65 19.54 2.78
CA LYS A 193 -2.43 20.32 3.02
C LYS A 193 -1.37 19.53 3.81
N LYS A 194 -1.64 18.26 4.15
CA LYS A 194 -0.80 17.38 4.99
C LYS A 194 -0.67 17.85 6.44
N GLU A 195 -1.61 18.66 6.92
CA GLU A 195 -1.67 19.09 8.32
C GLU A 195 -2.43 18.03 9.13
N LYS A 196 -1.95 17.70 10.35
CA LYS A 196 -2.65 16.81 11.27
C LYS A 196 -3.98 17.44 11.68
N VAL A 197 -5.07 16.71 11.46
CA VAL A 197 -6.43 17.12 11.83
C VAL A 197 -6.81 16.49 13.16
N PHE A 198 -6.63 15.17 13.30
CA PHE A 198 -6.93 14.45 14.52
C PHE A 198 -6.06 13.19 14.67
N GLU A 199 -6.06 12.62 15.86
CA GLU A 199 -5.47 11.31 16.15
C GLU A 199 -6.57 10.36 16.63
N TYR A 200 -6.59 9.17 16.04
CA TYR A 200 -7.37 8.05 16.56
C TYR A 200 -6.47 7.21 17.45
N ILE A 201 -6.92 6.93 18.67
CA ILE A 201 -6.21 6.09 19.63
C ILE A 201 -7.14 4.98 20.08
N GLU A 202 -6.64 3.76 20.11
CA GLU A 202 -7.30 2.60 20.68
C GLU A 202 -6.45 2.02 21.80
N VAL A 203 -7.04 1.85 22.97
CA VAL A 203 -6.38 1.34 24.15
C VAL A 203 -7.01 0.00 24.52
N TYR A 204 -6.18 -1.00 24.74
CA TYR A 204 -6.59 -2.33 25.21
C TYR A 204 -5.96 -2.59 26.57
N ASP A 205 -6.80 -2.75 27.57
CA ASP A 205 -6.43 -3.28 28.86
C ASP A 205 -6.58 -4.80 28.80
N ASN A 206 -5.46 -5.50 28.60
CA ASN A 206 -5.47 -6.96 28.45
C ASN A 206 -5.79 -7.66 29.77
N TYR A 207 -5.50 -7.02 30.90
CA TYR A 207 -5.78 -7.58 32.21
C TYR A 207 -7.28 -7.59 32.49
N ASN A 208 -7.94 -6.45 32.31
CA ASN A 208 -9.39 -6.32 32.51
C ASN A 208 -10.22 -6.74 31.29
N LYS A 209 -9.57 -7.11 30.17
CA LYS A 209 -10.19 -7.45 28.89
C LYS A 209 -11.11 -6.34 28.37
N LYS A 210 -10.70 -5.08 28.50
CA LYS A 210 -11.48 -3.91 28.06
C LYS A 210 -10.74 -3.18 26.95
N SER A 211 -11.49 -2.57 26.03
CA SER A 211 -10.93 -1.60 25.10
C SER A 211 -11.66 -0.26 25.17
N SER A 212 -10.95 0.80 24.81
CA SER A 212 -11.50 2.14 24.65
C SER A 212 -10.93 2.82 23.41
N ILE A 213 -11.68 3.81 22.90
CA ILE A 213 -11.30 4.58 21.72
C ILE A 213 -11.28 6.06 22.11
N LYS A 214 -10.20 6.76 21.77
CA LYS A 214 -10.04 8.19 22.01
C LYS A 214 -9.78 8.90 20.68
N ILE A 215 -10.39 10.07 20.50
CA ILE A 215 -10.14 10.97 19.37
C ILE A 215 -9.50 12.24 19.94
N VAL A 216 -8.31 12.59 19.45
CA VAL A 216 -7.58 13.79 19.90
C VAL A 216 -7.59 14.82 18.78
N VAL A 217 -8.00 16.05 19.09
CA VAL A 217 -8.07 17.17 18.13
C VAL A 217 -7.29 18.35 18.72
N GLY A 218 -6.14 18.68 18.13
CA GLY A 218 -5.20 19.64 18.73
C GLY A 218 -4.67 19.16 20.08
N ASP A 219 -4.75 20.03 21.09
CA ASP A 219 -4.43 19.72 22.50
C ASP A 219 -5.65 19.20 23.29
N SER A 220 -6.82 19.16 22.65
CA SER A 220 -8.07 18.71 23.27
C SER A 220 -8.27 17.22 23.06
N ASP A 221 -8.46 16.53 24.17
CA ASP A 221 -8.67 15.10 24.24
C ASP A 221 -10.17 14.79 24.38
N PHE A 222 -10.77 14.19 23.36
CA PHE A 222 -12.16 13.71 23.42
C PHE A 222 -12.15 12.20 23.63
N GLU A 223 -12.27 11.78 24.89
CA GLU A 223 -12.38 10.37 25.25
C GLU A 223 -13.80 9.87 25.01
N ILE A 224 -13.94 8.86 24.13
CA ILE A 224 -15.24 8.25 23.84
C ILE A 224 -15.19 6.81 24.36
N TYR A 225 -15.71 6.61 25.57
CA TYR A 225 -15.90 5.27 26.12
C TYR A 225 -16.90 4.47 25.28
N ASN A 226 -16.36 3.59 24.45
CA ASN A 226 -17.09 2.44 23.96
C ASN A 226 -16.44 1.24 24.63
N SER A 227 -16.95 0.80 25.78
CA SER A 227 -16.57 -0.49 26.35
C SER A 227 -17.19 -1.60 25.50
N ILE A 228 -16.65 -1.82 24.30
CA ILE A 228 -16.95 -3.02 23.55
C ILE A 228 -15.96 -4.05 24.09
N LEU A 229 -16.46 -5.14 24.68
CA LEU A 229 -15.65 -6.32 24.97
C LEU A 229 -15.12 -6.86 23.64
N MET A 230 -13.94 -6.41 23.25
CA MET A 230 -13.20 -6.98 22.12
C MET A 230 -12.03 -7.75 22.71
N GLU A 231 -12.12 -9.08 22.67
CA GLU A 231 -10.96 -9.91 22.94
C GLU A 231 -9.88 -9.62 21.90
N GLN A 232 -8.70 -9.21 22.38
CA GLN A 232 -7.53 -9.11 21.53
C GLN A 232 -7.13 -10.54 21.14
N ARG A 233 -7.38 -10.92 19.88
CA ARG A 233 -7.13 -12.29 19.38
C ARG A 233 -5.66 -12.59 19.08
N PHE A 234 -4.82 -11.56 18.98
CA PHE A 234 -3.42 -11.67 18.56
C PHE A 234 -2.48 -10.88 19.47
N ALA A 235 -1.23 -11.31 19.60
CA ALA A 235 -0.21 -10.54 20.29
C ALA A 235 -0.01 -9.15 19.63
N PRO A 236 0.46 -8.13 20.39
CA PRO A 236 0.43 -6.74 19.94
C PRO A 236 1.07 -6.46 18.57
N PRO A 237 2.25 -7.03 18.23
CA PRO A 237 2.88 -6.81 16.93
C PRO A 237 2.05 -7.34 15.75
N PHE A 238 1.44 -8.51 15.90
CA PHE A 238 0.57 -9.08 14.88
C PHE A 238 -0.73 -8.29 14.72
N GLU A 239 -1.22 -7.71 15.81
CA GLU A 239 -2.43 -6.93 15.78
C GLU A 239 -2.22 -5.55 15.16
N LEU A 240 -1.05 -4.93 15.37
CA LEU A 240 -0.62 -3.75 14.61
C LEU A 240 -0.54 -4.06 13.12
N MET A 241 0.16 -5.15 12.75
CA MET A 241 0.32 -5.57 11.36
C MET A 241 -1.05 -5.83 10.71
N ARG A 242 -1.97 -6.49 11.43
CA ARG A 242 -3.34 -6.71 10.97
C ARG A 242 -4.09 -5.40 10.73
N LYS A 243 -3.97 -4.41 11.62
CA LYS A 243 -4.65 -3.11 11.51
C LYS A 243 -4.10 -2.22 10.39
N ASP A 244 -2.81 -2.35 10.08
CA ASP A 244 -2.18 -1.65 8.95
C ASP A 244 -2.44 -2.36 7.61
N MET A 245 -2.35 -3.69 7.57
CA MET A 245 -2.49 -4.46 6.34
C MET A 245 -3.94 -4.66 5.91
N LEU A 246 -4.87 -4.90 6.85
CA LEU A 246 -6.28 -4.92 6.51
C LEU A 246 -6.68 -3.49 6.23
N VAL A 247 -7.13 -3.22 5.00
CA VAL A 247 -7.94 -2.04 4.68
C VAL A 247 -9.25 -2.18 5.45
N ASN A 248 -9.19 -1.95 6.76
CA ASN A 248 -10.33 -2.15 7.62
C ASN A 248 -11.16 -0.88 7.57
N ASP A 249 -11.93 -0.76 6.49
CA ASP A 249 -12.81 0.37 6.18
C ASP A 249 -13.74 0.69 7.36
N GLN A 250 -14.04 -0.30 8.21
CA GLN A 250 -14.84 -0.13 9.42
C GLN A 250 -14.15 0.77 10.46
N PHE A 251 -12.86 0.58 10.74
CA PHE A 251 -12.13 1.42 11.71
C PHE A 251 -12.03 2.87 11.23
N GLU A 252 -11.71 3.04 9.95
CA GLU A 252 -11.58 4.37 9.36
C GLU A 252 -12.93 5.10 9.34
N LYS A 253 -14.01 4.38 9.02
CA LYS A 253 -15.37 4.91 9.10
C LYS A 253 -15.71 5.33 10.53
N ILE A 254 -15.45 4.49 11.53
CA ILE A 254 -15.69 4.82 12.95
C ILE A 254 -14.91 6.07 13.37
N ALA A 255 -13.62 6.15 13.01
CA ALA A 255 -12.77 7.28 13.36
C ALA A 255 -13.28 8.59 12.75
N ILE A 256 -13.58 8.60 11.44
CA ILE A 256 -14.09 9.78 10.73
C ILE A 256 -15.49 10.16 11.23
N ASP A 257 -16.41 9.21 11.35
CA ASP A 257 -17.78 9.47 11.82
C ASP A 257 -17.79 10.06 13.24
N LYS A 258 -16.89 9.59 14.13
CA LYS A 258 -16.75 10.14 15.49
C LYS A 258 -16.14 11.54 15.47
N TYR A 259 -15.08 11.75 14.69
CA TYR A 259 -14.46 13.06 14.54
C TYR A 259 -15.47 14.09 14.00
N GLU A 260 -16.21 13.79 12.93
CA GLU A 260 -17.19 14.73 12.37
C GLU A 260 -18.33 15.04 13.36
N LYS A 261 -18.72 14.09 14.22
CA LYS A 261 -19.66 14.36 15.33
C LYS A 261 -19.09 15.34 16.35
N ILE A 262 -17.86 15.11 16.83
CA ILE A 262 -17.17 16.02 17.77
C ILE A 262 -17.06 17.41 17.14
N LYS A 263 -16.63 17.47 15.88
CA LYS A 263 -16.48 18.69 15.10
C LYS A 263 -17.78 19.51 15.10
N ASN A 264 -18.88 18.87 14.73
CA ASN A 264 -20.19 19.53 14.65
C ASN A 264 -20.74 19.96 16.03
N SER A 265 -20.39 19.27 17.12
CA SER A 265 -20.86 19.60 18.47
C SER A 265 -20.02 20.65 19.19
N THR A 266 -18.75 20.82 18.80
CA THR A 266 -17.79 21.70 19.49
C THR A 266 -17.36 22.91 18.68
N GLY A 267 -17.70 22.97 17.39
CA GLY A 267 -17.34 24.09 16.51
C GLY A 267 -15.87 24.13 16.08
N VAL A 268 -15.12 23.05 16.36
CA VAL A 268 -13.73 22.83 15.92
C VAL A 268 -13.68 22.47 14.43
#